data_AF-W0L3M3-F1
#
_entry.id   AF-W0L3M3-F1
#
_cell.length_a   1.000
_cell.length_b   1.000
_cell.length_c   1.000
_cell.angle_alpha   90.00
_cell.angle_beta   90.00
_cell.angle_gamma   90.00
#
_symmetry.space_group_name_H-M   'P 1'
#
loop_
_entity.id
_entity.type
_entity.pdbx_description
1 polymer ?
#
loop_
_entity_poly.entity_id
_entity_poly.type
_entity_poly.pdbx_seq_one_letter_code
_entity_poly.pdbx_strand_id
1 'polypeptide(L)'
;MRNSNSVMRVRRRWFISKKRSKAMIVQIVLSLLPLLILSGCSKIEYVPVNPPKLNPELTAATPVPKVVSPFRYVDSLELNAVLFVALGQCNLDKAAIRTIEDKHQ
;
A
#
# COMPACT_ATOMS: atom_id res chain seq x y z
N MET A 1 16.76 37.84 -63.72
CA MET A 1 15.76 36.79 -64.05
C MET A 1 15.84 35.68 -63.00
N ARG A 2 14.78 35.46 -62.22
CA ARG A 2 14.72 34.42 -61.18
C ARG A 2 14.53 33.05 -61.84
N ASN A 3 15.49 32.14 -61.65
CA ASN A 3 15.49 30.82 -62.29
C ASN A 3 14.29 29.97 -61.86
N SER A 4 13.31 29.81 -62.75
CA SER A 4 12.06 29.06 -62.52
C SER A 4 12.30 27.63 -61.99
N ASN A 5 13.40 27.01 -62.40
CA ASN A 5 13.76 25.63 -62.02
C ASN A 5 14.20 25.48 -60.55
N SER A 6 14.66 26.56 -59.89
CA SER A 6 15.01 26.51 -58.47
C SER A 6 13.76 26.59 -57.59
N VAL A 7 12.81 27.44 -57.97
CA VAL A 7 11.54 27.63 -57.24
C VAL A 7 10.68 26.37 -57.28
N MET A 8 10.60 25.70 -58.44
CA MET A 8 9.87 24.43 -58.56
C MET A 8 10.49 23.30 -57.74
N ARG A 9 11.83 23.23 -57.64
CA ARG A 9 12.53 22.23 -56.82
C ARG A 9 12.26 22.41 -55.32
N VAL A 10 12.26 23.65 -54.84
CA VAL A 10 11.97 23.95 -53.42
C VAL A 10 10.52 23.58 -53.08
N ARG A 11 9.55 23.92 -53.95
CA ARG A 11 8.14 23.54 -53.76
C ARG A 11 7.95 22.02 -53.73
N ARG A 12 8.63 21.28 -54.62
CA ARG A 12 8.58 19.81 -54.65
C ARG A 12 9.17 19.19 -53.36
N ARG A 13 10.33 19.70 -52.90
CA ARG A 13 10.96 19.26 -51.64
C ARG A 13 10.07 19.54 -50.44
N TRP A 14 9.44 20.72 -50.37
CA TRP A 14 8.51 21.06 -49.29
C TRP A 14 7.29 20.14 -49.26
N PHE A 15 6.72 19.81 -50.43
CA PHE A 15 5.56 18.92 -50.53
C PHE A 15 5.91 17.48 -50.09
N ILE A 16 7.07 16.96 -50.50
CA ILE A 16 7.58 15.64 -50.08
C ILE A 16 7.85 15.62 -48.56
N SER A 17 8.46 16.68 -48.03
CA SER A 17 8.72 16.83 -46.59
C SER A 17 7.43 16.86 -45.78
N LYS A 18 6.43 17.61 -46.25
CA LYS A 18 5.11 17.71 -45.59
C LYS A 18 4.37 16.37 -45.62
N LYS A 19 4.45 15.62 -46.71
CA LYS A 19 3.86 14.28 -46.82
C LYS A 19 4.53 13.28 -45.87
N ARG A 20 5.87 13.32 -45.75
CA ARG A 20 6.64 12.48 -44.81
C ARG A 20 6.34 12.82 -43.34
N SER A 21 6.22 14.10 -43.00
CA SER A 21 5.87 14.55 -41.64
C SER A 21 4.49 14.04 -41.21
N LYS A 22 3.48 14.13 -42.08
CA LYS A 22 2.14 13.57 -41.80
C LYS A 22 2.18 12.06 -41.61
N ALA A 23 2.95 11.34 -42.42
CA ALA A 23 3.10 9.89 -42.29
C ALA A 23 3.77 9.50 -40.96
N MET A 24 4.80 10.23 -40.53
CA MET A 24 5.45 10.06 -39.22
C MET A 24 4.46 10.25 -38.06
N ILE A 25 3.68 11.32 -38.07
CA ILE A 25 2.69 11.60 -37.02
C ILE A 25 1.63 10.49 -36.98
N VAL A 26 1.13 10.05 -38.13
CA VAL A 26 0.16 8.95 -38.21
C VAL A 26 0.74 7.65 -37.66
N GLN A 27 1.99 7.31 -37.99
CA GLN A 27 2.67 6.12 -37.48
C GLN A 27 2.83 6.18 -35.96
N ILE A 28 3.23 7.34 -35.43
CA ILE A 28 3.40 7.57 -33.99
C ILE A 28 2.06 7.42 -33.27
N VAL A 29 0.99 8.08 -33.74
CA VAL A 29 -0.35 7.97 -33.15
C VAL A 29 -0.87 6.54 -33.22
N LEU A 30 -0.68 5.86 -34.36
CA LEU A 30 -1.11 4.46 -34.53
C LEU A 30 -0.37 3.50 -33.59
N SER A 31 0.90 3.78 -33.28
CA SER A 31 1.70 2.96 -32.36
C SER A 31 1.49 3.27 -30.88
N LEU A 32 1.18 4.52 -30.53
CA LEU A 32 1.05 4.98 -29.13
C LEU A 32 -0.39 4.89 -28.59
N LEU A 33 -1.40 5.06 -29.44
CA LEU A 33 -2.81 5.02 -29.03
C LEU A 33 -3.21 3.67 -28.41
N PRO A 34 -2.78 2.50 -28.92
CA PRO A 34 -3.06 1.21 -28.28
C PRO A 34 -2.44 1.11 -26.88
N LEU A 35 -1.22 1.62 -26.67
CA LEU A 35 -0.52 1.57 -25.39
C LEU A 35 -1.24 2.35 -24.29
N LEU A 36 -1.86 3.50 -24.63
CA LEU A 36 -2.66 4.28 -23.68
C LEU A 36 -4.00 3.61 -23.32
N ILE A 37 -4.60 2.83 -24.23
CA ILE A 37 -5.86 2.14 -23.98
C ILE A 37 -5.65 0.89 -23.11
N LEU A 38 -4.49 0.23 -23.25
CA LEU A 38 -4.14 -0.97 -22.48
C LEU A 38 -3.79 -0.69 -21.01
N SER A 39 -3.24 0.49 -20.69
CA SER A 39 -2.82 0.82 -19.32
C SER A 39 -3.95 1.34 -18.40
N GLY A 40 -5.18 1.49 -18.90
CA GLY A 40 -6.27 2.19 -18.19
C GLY A 40 -7.40 1.34 -17.62
N CYS A 41 -7.48 0.04 -17.94
CA CYS A 41 -8.64 -0.81 -17.62
C CYS A 41 -8.35 -1.90 -16.56
N SER A 42 -7.59 -1.58 -15.51
CA SER A 42 -7.50 -2.48 -14.35
C SER A 42 -8.80 -2.36 -13.53
N LYS A 43 -9.69 -3.34 -13.69
CA LYS A 43 -10.85 -3.51 -12.82
C LYS A 43 -10.31 -3.77 -11.41
N ILE A 44 -10.48 -2.81 -10.49
CA ILE A 44 -10.11 -3.00 -9.08
C ILE A 44 -11.18 -3.89 -8.48
N GLU A 45 -10.86 -5.17 -8.33
CA GLU A 45 -11.67 -6.09 -7.55
C GLU A 45 -11.19 -6.02 -6.10
N TYR A 46 -12.05 -5.51 -5.22
CA TYR A 46 -11.79 -5.53 -3.80
C TYR A 46 -11.89 -6.98 -3.34
N VAL A 47 -10.75 -7.63 -3.14
CA VAL A 47 -10.71 -8.94 -2.51
C VAL A 47 -11.00 -8.75 -1.03
N PRO A 48 -12.04 -9.40 -0.47
CA PRO A 48 -12.28 -9.35 0.96
C PRO A 48 -11.11 -10.02 1.68
N VAL A 49 -10.37 -9.23 2.46
CA VAL A 49 -9.36 -9.77 3.37
C VAL A 49 -10.10 -10.33 4.57
N ASN A 50 -10.07 -11.65 4.73
CA ASN A 50 -10.55 -12.29 5.95
C ASN A 50 -9.47 -12.09 7.02
N PRO A 51 -9.71 -11.30 8.09
CA PRO A 51 -8.72 -11.14 9.13
C PRO A 51 -8.43 -12.51 9.77
N PRO A 52 -7.17 -12.79 10.13
CA PRO A 52 -6.84 -14.02 10.82
C PRO A 52 -7.71 -14.14 12.08
N LYS A 53 -8.22 -15.35 12.36
CA LYS A 53 -9.03 -15.60 13.56
C LYS A 53 -8.16 -15.32 14.78
N LEU A 54 -8.53 -14.28 15.53
CA LEU A 54 -7.88 -13.95 16.79
C LEU A 54 -8.16 -15.07 17.80
N ASN A 55 -7.15 -15.47 18.57
CA ASN A 55 -7.37 -16.36 19.70
C ASN A 55 -8.34 -15.68 20.67
N PRO A 56 -9.49 -16.30 21.03
CA PRO A 56 -10.47 -15.68 21.92
C PRO A 56 -9.87 -15.24 23.26
N GLU A 57 -8.84 -15.94 23.74
CA GLU A 57 -8.07 -15.59 24.95
C GLU A 57 -7.49 -14.17 24.91
N LEU A 58 -7.12 -13.65 23.73
CA LEU A 58 -6.56 -12.29 23.58
C LEU A 58 -7.61 -11.19 23.81
N THR A 59 -8.89 -11.56 23.76
CA THR A 59 -10.05 -10.66 23.96
C THR A 59 -10.85 -11.03 25.20
N ALA A 60 -10.44 -12.08 25.92
CA ALA A 60 -11.08 -12.47 27.16
C ALA A 60 -10.92 -11.36 28.21
N ALA A 61 -11.93 -11.19 29.06
CA ALA A 61 -11.87 -10.22 30.14
C ALA A 61 -10.73 -10.58 31.10
N THR A 62 -9.89 -9.60 31.44
CA THR A 62 -8.83 -9.82 32.43
C THR A 62 -9.45 -10.10 33.80
N PRO A 63 -9.08 -11.20 34.47
CA PRO A 63 -9.63 -11.53 35.77
C PRO A 63 -9.27 -10.43 36.79
N VAL A 64 -10.28 -9.92 37.48
CA VAL A 64 -10.07 -8.89 38.51
C VAL A 64 -9.62 -9.60 39.80
N PRO A 65 -8.45 -9.24 40.35
CA PRO A 65 -7.98 -9.84 41.60
C PRO A 65 -8.92 -9.48 42.76
N LYS A 66 -9.10 -10.42 43.69
CA LYS A 66 -9.98 -10.24 44.85
C LYS A 66 -9.43 -9.15 45.77
N VAL A 67 -10.26 -8.17 46.10
CA VAL A 67 -9.98 -7.19 47.14
C VAL A 67 -10.74 -7.59 48.40
N VAL A 68 -10.03 -7.77 49.52
CA VAL A 68 -10.61 -8.15 50.80
C VAL A 68 -11.11 -6.92 51.58
N SER A 69 -12.13 -7.12 52.42
CA SER A 69 -12.69 -6.08 53.29
C SER A 69 -12.85 -6.61 54.73
N PRO A 70 -12.36 -5.89 55.77
CA PRO A 70 -11.67 -4.60 55.69
C PRO A 70 -10.27 -4.74 55.08
N PHE A 71 -9.87 -3.78 54.24
CA PHE A 71 -8.59 -3.78 53.54
C PHE A 71 -7.48 -3.27 54.47
N ARG A 72 -6.52 -4.14 54.80
CA ARG A 72 -5.38 -3.83 55.67
C ARG A 72 -4.13 -3.57 54.83
N TYR A 73 -3.12 -2.98 55.47
CA TYR A 73 -1.83 -2.71 54.81
C TYR A 73 -1.19 -3.98 54.22
N VAL A 74 -1.22 -5.11 54.94
CA VAL A 74 -0.66 -6.39 54.46
C VAL A 74 -1.38 -6.86 53.18
N ASP A 75 -2.69 -6.68 53.10
CA ASP A 75 -3.48 -7.05 51.92
C ASP A 75 -3.08 -6.24 50.68
N SER A 76 -2.62 -5.01 50.87
CA SER A 76 -2.09 -4.18 49.77
C SER A 76 -0.76 -4.69 49.22
N LEU A 77 0.09 -5.27 50.07
CA LEU A 77 1.36 -5.86 49.63
C LEU A 77 1.10 -7.11 48.79
N GLU A 78 0.19 -7.96 49.25
CA GLU A 78 -0.21 -9.17 48.53
C GLU A 78 -0.88 -8.85 47.19
N LEU A 79 -1.82 -7.90 47.20
CA LEU A 79 -2.46 -7.42 45.96
C LEU A 79 -1.45 -6.85 44.97
N ASN A 80 -0.50 -6.02 45.44
CA ASN A 80 0.54 -5.47 44.58
C ASN A 80 1.44 -6.55 44.00
N ALA A 81 1.79 -7.59 44.76
CA ALA A 81 2.57 -8.72 44.26
C ALA A 81 1.84 -9.43 43.12
N VAL A 82 0.55 -9.72 43.27
CA VAL A 82 -0.29 -10.32 42.22
C VAL A 82 -0.34 -9.44 40.97
N LEU A 83 -0.54 -8.13 41.15
CA LEU A 83 -0.60 -7.17 40.05
C LEU A 83 0.73 -7.05 39.29
N PHE A 84 1.87 -7.05 40.00
CA PHE A 84 3.19 -7.01 39.35
C PHE A 84 3.48 -8.26 38.54
N VAL A 85 3.06 -9.45 39.02
CA VAL A 85 3.19 -10.70 38.26
C VAL A 85 2.35 -10.64 36.98
N ALA A 86 1.08 -10.21 37.09
CA ALA A 86 0.20 -10.06 35.92
C ALA A 86 0.77 -9.06 34.91
N LEU A 87 1.28 -7.92 35.38
CA LEU A 87 1.93 -6.92 34.52
C LEU A 87 3.18 -7.47 33.83
N GLY A 88 3.98 -8.26 34.54
CA GLY A 88 5.15 -8.95 33.98
C GLY A 88 4.77 -9.87 32.83
N GLN A 89 3.72 -10.68 33.00
CA GLN A 89 3.19 -11.56 31.94
C GLN A 89 2.68 -10.75 30.75
N CYS A 90 1.88 -9.71 30.97
CA CYS A 90 1.39 -8.84 29.89
C CYS A 90 2.54 -8.21 29.08
N ASN A 91 3.65 -7.88 29.72
CA ASN A 91 4.82 -7.34 29.02
C ASN A 91 5.53 -8.42 28.18
N LEU A 92 5.61 -9.66 28.66
CA LEU A 92 6.15 -10.79 27.89
C LEU A 92 5.29 -11.08 26.67
N ASP A 93 3.96 -11.14 26.84
CA ASP A 93 3.02 -11.35 25.73
C ASP A 93 3.17 -10.28 24.66
N LYS A 94 3.27 -9.01 25.06
CA LYS A 94 3.49 -7.88 24.14
C LYS A 94 4.82 -7.99 23.39
N ALA A 95 5.88 -8.45 24.05
CA ALA A 95 7.18 -8.68 23.40
C ALA A 95 7.12 -9.85 22.40
N ALA A 96 6.41 -10.92 22.75
CA ALA A 96 6.18 -12.05 21.85
C ALA A 96 5.40 -11.62 20.59
N ILE A 97 4.35 -10.82 20.76
CA ILE A 97 3.57 -10.25 19.64
C ILE A 97 4.49 -9.43 18.72
N ARG A 98 5.30 -8.51 19.27
CA ARG A 98 6.26 -7.72 18.46
C ARG A 98 7.21 -8.61 17.65
N THR A 99 7.73 -9.67 18.27
CA THR A 99 8.64 -10.63 17.61
C THR A 99 7.95 -11.40 16.48
N ILE A 100 6.65 -11.71 16.62
CA ILE A 100 5.87 -12.37 15.58
C ILE A 100 5.65 -11.39 14.42
N GLU A 101 5.20 -10.16 14.70
CA GLU A 101 4.98 -9.12 13.68
C GLU A 101 6.26 -8.80 12.90
N ASP A 102 7.40 -8.68 13.58
CA ASP A 102 8.70 -8.45 12.94
C ASP A 102 9.08 -9.58 11.95
N LYS A 103 8.60 -10.81 12.15
CA LYS A 103 8.81 -11.94 11.22
C LYS A 103 7.83 -11.95 10.05
N HIS A 104 6.70 -11.27 10.16
CA HIS A 104 5.68 -11.16 9.10
C HIS A 104 5.99 -10.02 8.11
N GLN A 105 6.93 -9.13 8.44
CA GLN A 105 7.37 -7.99 7.63
C GLN A 105 8.53 -8.35 6.69
#